data_AF-A0A968HL11-F1
#
_entry.id   AF-A0A968HL11-F1
#
_cell.length_a   1.000
_cell.length_b   1.000
_cell.length_c   1.000
_cell.angle_alpha   90.00
_cell.angle_beta   90.00
_cell.angle_gamma   90.00
#
_symmetry.space_group_name_H-M   'P 1'
#
loop_
_entity.id
_entity.type
_entity.pdbx_description
1 polymer ?
#
loop_
_entity_poly.entity_id
_entity_poly.type
_entity_poly.pdbx_seq_one_letter_code
_entity_poly.pdbx_strand_id
1 'polypeptide(L)'
;MNKKHSIYQIFSRVLVAIALIGVLVFGSADHALAARTGGRISGGSFRRSVPSRSYSSPGRGYSSGYSRGYSRGVYPSGGFGFPFLVPFFGIGGGFGSLFSILIFIAIANFLISSFRNIGGGSDMDLGNSYAQNSTNPSVTVNKIQVGLLAAARELKADLDRIAQTGNTASTTGLAKVLQETNLALLRHPEYWVYASADSEQTRLAAAEAKFNHLALTERSKFQAETLSNVKQQLQTATSTLATTTEDALTQAPGEYIVVTLVVASQGQLKLPAIKSDQDLRQALNQVGSIASDHLLALEVLWTPQAKNDTLSADDLLAAYPHLKMI
;
A
#
# COMPACT_ATOMS: atom_id res chain seq x y z
N MET A 1 6.86 -2.05 75.32
CA MET A 1 7.99 -1.95 74.36
C MET A 1 7.70 -2.48 72.94
N ASN A 2 6.44 -2.66 72.49
CA ASN A 2 6.16 -3.36 71.21
C ASN A 2 5.63 -2.49 70.03
N LYS A 3 5.38 -1.19 70.21
CA LYS A 3 4.83 -0.36 69.11
C LYS A 3 5.88 0.08 68.07
N LYS A 4 7.16 0.18 68.44
CA LYS A 4 8.21 0.64 67.51
C LYS A 4 8.48 -0.38 66.40
N HIS A 5 8.51 -1.68 66.70
CA HIS A 5 8.74 -2.72 65.69
C HIS A 5 7.68 -2.77 64.58
N SER A 6 6.40 -2.53 64.90
CA SER A 6 5.32 -2.52 63.91
C SER A 6 5.44 -1.35 62.93
N ILE A 7 5.85 -0.18 63.42
CA ILE A 7 6.02 1.02 62.57
C ILE A 7 7.18 0.83 61.58
N TYR A 8 8.30 0.26 62.01
CA TYR A 8 9.43 -0.02 61.10
C TYR A 8 9.08 -1.04 60.01
N GLN A 9 8.25 -2.05 60.33
CA GLN A 9 7.78 -3.02 59.33
C GLN A 9 6.82 -2.41 58.30
N ILE A 10 5.98 -1.46 58.72
CA ILE A 10 5.08 -0.74 57.80
C ILE A 10 5.91 0.18 56.90
N PHE A 11 6.86 0.93 57.46
CA PHE A 11 7.75 1.79 56.67
C PHE A 11 8.59 1.00 55.68
N SER A 12 9.14 -0.17 56.06
CA SER A 12 9.94 -0.99 55.13
C SER A 12 9.10 -1.52 53.97
N ARG A 13 7.84 -1.92 54.22
CA ARG A 13 6.93 -2.39 53.18
C ARG A 13 6.54 -1.26 52.21
N VAL A 14 6.28 -0.06 52.72
CA VAL A 14 5.98 1.11 51.89
C VAL A 14 7.20 1.51 51.04
N LEU A 15 8.39 1.47 51.62
CA LEU A 15 9.62 1.80 50.90
C LEU A 15 9.94 0.78 49.80
N VAL A 16 9.71 -0.51 50.05
CA VAL A 16 9.79 -1.56 49.01
C VAL A 16 8.75 -1.35 47.92
N ALA A 17 7.50 -1.01 48.27
CA ALA A 17 6.45 -0.76 47.28
C ALA A 17 6.77 0.47 46.39
N ILE A 18 7.29 1.54 46.98
CA ILE A 18 7.72 2.74 46.24
C ILE A 18 8.93 2.42 45.36
N ALA A 19 9.89 1.63 45.83
CA ALA A 19 11.01 1.17 45.02
C ALA A 19 10.54 0.30 43.85
N LEU A 20 9.56 -0.58 44.06
CA LEU A 20 8.99 -1.43 43.01
C LEU A 20 8.22 -0.61 41.97
N ILE A 21 7.44 0.38 42.39
CA ILE A 21 6.79 1.35 41.50
C ILE A 21 7.84 2.18 40.76
N GLY A 22 8.92 2.59 41.43
CA GLY A 22 10.05 3.29 40.83
C GLY A 22 10.72 2.44 39.75
N VAL A 23 10.93 1.14 39.98
CA VAL A 23 11.45 0.19 38.99
C VAL A 23 10.44 -0.05 37.86
N LEU A 24 9.14 0.08 38.09
CA LEU A 24 8.12 -0.11 37.05
C LEU A 24 7.89 1.14 36.19
N VAL A 25 8.09 2.33 36.78
CA VAL A 25 7.92 3.64 36.12
C VAL A 25 9.22 4.13 35.48
N PHE A 26 10.37 3.85 36.10
CA PHE A 26 11.70 4.24 35.62
C PHE A 26 12.58 3.08 35.18
N GLY A 27 12.19 1.84 35.46
CA GLY A 27 12.73 0.73 34.69
C GLY A 27 12.21 0.93 33.28
N SER A 28 13.12 1.30 32.39
CA SER A 28 12.87 1.17 30.99
C SER A 28 12.43 -0.28 30.77
N ALA A 29 11.15 -0.47 30.49
CA ALA A 29 10.79 -1.41 29.46
C ALA A 29 11.43 -0.83 28.19
N ASP A 30 12.75 -0.98 28.08
CA ASP A 30 13.42 -0.97 26.81
C ASP A 30 12.67 -2.05 26.07
N HIS A 31 11.71 -1.61 25.25
CA HIS A 31 11.04 -2.48 24.33
C HIS A 31 12.15 -3.31 23.72
N ALA A 32 12.04 -4.63 23.86
CA ALA A 32 12.89 -5.59 23.18
C ALA A 32 12.66 -5.45 21.67
N LEU A 33 12.98 -4.27 21.14
CA LEU A 33 12.94 -3.90 19.75
C LEU A 33 14.19 -4.49 19.16
N ALA A 34 14.15 -5.82 18.95
CA ALA A 34 14.99 -6.44 17.96
C ALA A 34 14.94 -5.55 16.71
N ALA A 35 16.12 -5.20 16.21
CA ALA A 35 16.24 -4.33 15.07
C ALA A 35 15.44 -4.91 13.90
N ARG A 36 14.45 -4.17 13.38
CA ARG A 36 13.64 -4.69 12.27
C ARG A 36 14.24 -4.24 10.96
N THR A 37 15.33 -4.90 10.56
CA THR A 37 15.93 -4.67 9.22
C THR A 37 15.00 -5.22 8.15
N GLY A 38 14.70 -4.43 7.13
CA GLY A 38 13.73 -4.79 6.10
C GLY A 38 14.35 -4.86 4.71
N GLY A 39 13.99 -5.91 3.98
CA GLY A 39 14.30 -6.09 2.56
C GLY A 39 13.08 -5.79 1.71
N ARG A 40 13.28 -5.24 0.51
CA ARG A 40 12.17 -4.82 -0.36
C ARG A 40 12.47 -4.97 -1.85
N ILE A 41 11.50 -5.48 -2.60
CA ILE A 41 11.50 -5.47 -4.06
C ILE A 41 10.17 -4.88 -4.51
N SER A 42 10.21 -3.86 -5.36
CA SER A 42 9.02 -3.11 -5.74
C SER A 42 9.06 -2.71 -7.20
N GLY A 43 7.90 -2.76 -7.84
CA GLY A 43 7.71 -2.14 -9.13
C GLY A 43 6.26 -2.23 -9.57
N GLY A 44 6.02 -1.69 -10.75
CA GLY A 44 4.71 -1.70 -11.36
C GLY A 44 4.32 -0.35 -11.90
N SER A 45 3.24 -0.36 -12.66
CA SER A 45 2.63 0.85 -13.15
C SER A 45 1.12 0.65 -13.23
N PHE A 46 0.37 1.38 -12.41
CA PHE A 46 -1.08 1.50 -12.54
C PHE A 46 -1.45 2.46 -13.69
N ARG A 47 -0.71 2.40 -14.79
CA ARG A 47 -0.93 3.30 -15.93
C ARG A 47 -2.36 3.10 -16.40
N ARG A 48 -3.16 4.15 -16.24
CA ARG A 48 -4.37 4.39 -17.03
C ARG A 48 -3.91 4.29 -18.47
N SER A 49 -4.43 3.35 -19.25
CA SER A 49 -4.20 3.32 -20.69
C SER A 49 -4.85 4.56 -21.28
N VAL A 50 -4.16 5.69 -21.22
CA VAL A 50 -4.53 6.89 -21.95
C VAL A 50 -4.16 6.57 -23.39
N PRO A 51 -5.10 6.49 -24.34
CA PRO A 51 -4.74 6.34 -25.74
C PRO A 51 -3.84 7.54 -26.07
N SER A 52 -2.62 7.27 -26.53
CA SER A 52 -1.82 8.28 -27.20
C SER A 52 -2.63 8.71 -28.42
N ARG A 53 -3.38 9.80 -28.30
CA ARG A 53 -4.01 10.44 -29.44
C ARG A 53 -2.85 10.89 -30.32
N SER A 54 -2.59 10.15 -31.40
CA SER A 54 -1.88 10.65 -32.55
C SER A 54 -2.66 11.88 -33.00
N TYR A 55 -2.18 13.06 -32.60
CA TYR A 55 -2.70 14.33 -33.05
C TYR A 55 -2.32 14.46 -34.53
N SER A 56 -3.16 13.92 -35.39
CA SER A 56 -3.14 14.20 -36.82
C SER A 56 -3.51 15.66 -36.97
N SER A 57 -2.50 16.52 -37.16
CA SER A 57 -2.72 17.92 -37.53
C SER A 57 -3.65 17.97 -38.76
N PRO A 58 -4.73 18.78 -38.79
CA PRO A 58 -5.60 18.85 -39.95
C PRO A 58 -4.81 19.31 -41.18
N GLY A 59 -4.58 18.39 -42.12
CA GLY A 59 -3.98 18.69 -43.41
C GLY A 59 -4.88 19.66 -44.16
N ARG A 60 -4.37 20.86 -44.45
CA ARG A 60 -5.03 21.80 -45.37
C ARG A 60 -5.12 21.15 -46.74
N GLY A 61 -6.33 20.79 -47.16
CA GLY A 61 -6.61 20.39 -48.52
C GLY A 61 -6.38 21.56 -49.47
N TYR A 62 -5.31 21.50 -50.26
CA TYR A 62 -5.16 22.31 -51.46
C TYR A 62 -6.07 21.73 -52.54
N SER A 63 -7.28 22.26 -52.66
CA SER A 63 -8.09 22.11 -53.87
C SER A 63 -7.84 23.34 -54.73
N SER A 64 -7.10 23.14 -55.82
CA SER A 64 -6.88 24.13 -56.88
C SER A 64 -8.11 24.16 -57.78
N GLY A 65 -9.01 25.11 -57.55
CA GLY A 65 -10.13 25.45 -58.42
C GLY A 65 -9.95 26.83 -59.03
N TYR A 66 -9.77 26.88 -60.35
CA TYR A 66 -9.64 28.09 -61.14
C TYR A 66 -10.97 28.85 -61.27
N SER A 67 -10.92 30.15 -60.96
CA SER A 67 -11.54 31.27 -61.69
C SER A 67 -13.01 31.70 -61.47
N ARG A 68 -13.10 33.02 -61.24
CA ARG A 68 -14.15 34.03 -61.53
C ARG A 68 -15.30 34.25 -60.54
N GLY A 69 -15.38 35.49 -60.04
CA GLY A 69 -16.63 36.08 -59.56
C GLY A 69 -16.50 37.31 -58.65
N TYR A 70 -16.30 38.47 -59.28
CA TYR A 70 -16.57 39.87 -58.89
C TYR A 70 -17.23 40.26 -57.54
N SER A 71 -16.75 41.44 -57.04
CA SER A 71 -17.43 42.48 -56.23
C SER A 71 -17.69 42.22 -54.74
N ARG A 72 -17.74 43.19 -53.81
CA ARG A 72 -17.32 44.61 -53.65
C ARG A 72 -17.81 45.01 -52.23
N GLY A 73 -17.05 45.79 -51.46
CA GLY A 73 -17.48 46.48 -50.22
C GLY A 73 -16.78 45.93 -48.97
N VAL A 74 -15.89 46.59 -48.21
CA VAL A 74 -15.60 47.99 -47.82
C VAL A 74 -16.49 48.53 -46.67
N TYR A 75 -15.90 48.43 -45.45
CA TYR A 75 -16.07 49.17 -44.17
C TYR A 75 -17.35 48.99 -43.31
N PRO A 76 -17.34 49.41 -42.00
CA PRO A 76 -16.37 49.13 -40.92
C PRO A 76 -17.07 48.92 -39.54
N SER A 77 -16.27 48.66 -38.47
CA SER A 77 -16.52 49.14 -37.08
C SER A 77 -17.61 48.47 -36.21
N GLY A 78 -17.25 48.23 -34.94
CA GLY A 78 -18.15 47.86 -33.83
C GLY A 78 -17.59 46.66 -33.05
N GLY A 79 -16.84 46.80 -31.96
CA GLY A 79 -17.11 47.69 -30.83
C GLY A 79 -18.12 47.02 -29.89
N PHE A 80 -17.70 45.98 -29.16
CA PHE A 80 -18.49 45.40 -28.07
C PHE A 80 -17.71 45.56 -26.76
N GLY A 81 -17.94 46.69 -26.10
CA GLY A 81 -17.54 46.94 -24.73
C GLY A 81 -18.52 46.28 -23.77
N PHE A 82 -17.97 45.55 -22.80
CA PHE A 82 -18.71 45.01 -21.66
C PHE A 82 -18.97 46.14 -20.65
N PRO A 83 -20.22 46.44 -20.27
CA PRO A 83 -20.45 47.34 -19.15
C PRO A 83 -20.40 46.54 -17.84
N PHE A 84 -19.35 46.74 -17.06
CA PHE A 84 -19.38 46.49 -15.62
C PHE A 84 -20.35 47.49 -14.99
N LEU A 85 -21.60 47.07 -14.78
CA LEU A 85 -22.55 47.73 -13.90
C LEU A 85 -22.45 47.07 -12.52
N VAL A 86 -21.62 47.66 -11.67
CA VAL A 86 -21.71 47.47 -10.22
C VAL A 86 -22.77 48.44 -9.72
N PRO A 87 -23.74 47.98 -8.92
CA PRO A 87 -24.14 48.79 -7.78
C PRO A 87 -24.03 47.97 -6.50
N PHE A 88 -23.16 48.47 -5.61
CA PHE A 88 -23.28 48.21 -4.18
C PHE A 88 -24.61 48.81 -3.66
N PHE A 89 -24.98 48.38 -2.46
CA PHE A 89 -26.03 48.88 -1.54
C PHE A 89 -27.31 48.06 -1.45
N GLY A 90 -27.43 47.36 -0.30
CA GLY A 90 -28.63 46.67 0.16
C GLY A 90 -28.40 45.99 1.51
N ILE A 91 -28.22 46.78 2.56
CA ILE A 91 -28.29 46.37 3.98
C ILE A 91 -29.70 45.83 4.24
N GLY A 92 -29.82 44.63 4.80
CA GLY A 92 -31.11 44.10 5.28
C GLY A 92 -31.10 42.58 5.42
N GLY A 93 -30.99 42.08 6.64
CA GLY A 93 -31.02 40.65 6.95
C GLY A 93 -32.37 40.01 6.59
N GLY A 94 -32.31 38.78 6.08
CA GLY A 94 -33.48 37.93 5.85
C GLY A 94 -33.30 37.01 4.65
N PHE A 95 -33.06 35.72 4.91
CA PHE A 95 -33.35 34.52 4.13
C PHE A 95 -34.08 34.64 2.75
N GLY A 96 -33.55 35.39 1.79
CA GLY A 96 -34.22 35.56 0.49
C GLY A 96 -33.35 36.01 -0.69
N SER A 97 -32.03 36.07 -0.55
CA SER A 97 -31.14 36.39 -1.67
C SER A 97 -30.81 35.14 -2.49
N LEU A 98 -30.49 35.29 -3.77
CA LEU A 98 -29.96 34.21 -4.63
C LEU A 98 -28.82 33.42 -3.95
N PHE A 99 -28.12 34.06 -3.01
CA PHE A 99 -27.08 33.44 -2.19
C PHE A 99 -27.59 32.34 -1.25
N SER A 100 -28.78 32.46 -0.63
CA SER A 100 -29.33 31.37 0.21
C SER A 100 -29.78 30.19 -0.64
N ILE A 101 -30.27 30.44 -1.86
CA ILE A 101 -30.57 29.39 -2.84
C ILE A 101 -29.30 28.69 -3.30
N LEU A 102 -28.22 29.43 -3.58
CA LEU A 102 -26.93 28.83 -3.94
C LEU A 102 -26.31 28.02 -2.79
N ILE A 103 -26.41 28.51 -1.56
CA ILE A 103 -25.95 27.76 -0.36
C ILE A 103 -26.80 26.51 -0.17
N PHE A 104 -28.12 26.59 -0.33
CA PHE A 104 -29.01 25.44 -0.23
C PHE A 104 -28.72 24.39 -1.32
N ILE A 105 -28.50 24.82 -2.57
CA ILE A 105 -28.11 23.91 -3.67
C ILE A 105 -26.74 23.30 -3.41
N ALA A 106 -25.78 24.06 -2.89
CA ALA A 106 -24.46 23.55 -2.53
C ALA A 106 -24.53 22.52 -1.40
N ILE A 107 -25.31 22.78 -0.34
CA ILE A 107 -25.50 21.86 0.78
C ILE A 107 -26.29 20.62 0.33
N ALA A 108 -27.32 20.76 -0.49
CA ALA A 108 -28.08 19.65 -1.04
C ALA A 108 -27.20 18.73 -1.90
N ASN A 109 -26.38 19.29 -2.80
CA ASN A 109 -25.44 18.51 -3.60
C ASN A 109 -24.32 17.87 -2.76
N PHE A 110 -23.88 18.55 -1.70
CA PHE A 110 -22.90 18.02 -0.75
C PHE A 110 -23.47 16.85 0.07
N LEU A 111 -24.73 16.93 0.49
CA LEU A 111 -25.41 15.86 1.22
C LEU A 111 -25.67 14.65 0.30
N ILE A 112 -26.10 14.88 -0.93
CA ILE A 112 -26.34 13.80 -1.91
C ILE A 112 -25.02 13.10 -2.29
N SER A 113 -23.92 13.84 -2.45
CA SER A 113 -22.60 13.25 -2.72
C SER A 113 -22.00 12.52 -1.51
N SER A 114 -22.26 13.00 -0.29
CA SER A 114 -21.81 12.35 0.94
C SER A 114 -22.59 11.06 1.24
N PHE A 115 -23.91 11.05 1.03
CA PHE A 115 -24.72 9.84 1.21
C PHE A 115 -24.46 8.78 0.12
N ARG A 116 -24.18 9.20 -1.12
CA ARG A 116 -23.78 8.28 -2.20
C ARG A 116 -22.39 7.66 -2.00
N ASN A 117 -21.52 8.28 -1.22
CA ASN A 117 -20.18 7.75 -0.92
C ASN A 117 -20.13 6.85 0.33
N ILE A 118 -21.16 6.85 1.18
CA ILE A 118 -21.19 6.07 2.43
C ILE A 118 -22.04 4.79 2.28
N GLY A 119 -23.05 4.79 1.40
CA GLY A 119 -23.87 3.62 1.12
C GLY A 119 -23.38 2.83 -0.09
N GLY A 120 -22.56 1.80 0.13
CA GLY A 120 -22.19 0.86 -0.92
C GLY A 120 -23.39 0.08 -1.47
N GLY A 121 -23.55 0.08 -2.80
CA GLY A 121 -24.27 -0.97 -3.55
C GLY A 121 -25.50 -0.52 -4.35
N SER A 122 -25.61 -1.10 -5.55
CA SER A 122 -26.75 -1.17 -6.49
C SER A 122 -27.07 0.04 -7.39
N ASP A 123 -26.72 -0.13 -8.67
CA ASP A 123 -27.39 0.29 -9.90
C ASP A 123 -28.31 1.52 -9.89
N MET A 124 -27.89 2.53 -10.63
CA MET A 124 -28.79 3.32 -11.48
C MET A 124 -28.04 3.63 -12.78
N ASP A 125 -28.22 2.74 -13.75
CA ASP A 125 -28.05 2.98 -15.17
C ASP A 125 -29.10 4.01 -15.60
N LEU A 126 -28.68 5.28 -15.71
CA LEU A 126 -29.45 6.33 -16.35
C LEU A 126 -28.66 6.82 -17.56
N GLY A 127 -29.13 6.40 -18.72
CA GLY A 127 -28.48 6.56 -20.01
C GLY A 127 -28.03 7.98 -20.30
N ASN A 128 -26.74 8.12 -20.60
CA ASN A 128 -26.25 9.16 -21.48
C ASN A 128 -25.24 8.55 -22.44
N SER A 129 -25.73 8.30 -23.65
CA SER A 129 -25.03 7.76 -24.81
C SER A 129 -24.05 8.77 -25.40
N TYR A 130 -22.96 9.01 -24.66
CA TYR A 130 -21.68 9.45 -25.21
C TYR A 130 -20.59 8.62 -24.54
N ALA A 131 -20.50 7.36 -24.97
CA ALA A 131 -19.51 6.38 -24.53
C ALA A 131 -18.09 6.81 -24.94
N GLN A 132 -17.51 7.72 -24.16
CA GLN A 132 -16.08 7.95 -24.16
C GLN A 132 -15.44 6.84 -23.33
N ASN A 133 -14.86 5.86 -24.04
CA ASN A 133 -13.99 4.78 -23.52
C ASN A 133 -13.10 5.23 -22.36
N SER A 134 -13.60 5.11 -21.13
CA SER A 134 -12.83 5.17 -19.91
C SER A 134 -12.74 3.74 -19.40
N THR A 135 -11.82 2.96 -19.99
CA THR A 135 -11.46 1.61 -19.55
C THR A 135 -10.97 1.68 -18.11
N ASN A 136 -11.88 1.50 -17.16
CA ASN A 136 -11.58 1.36 -15.73
C ASN A 136 -11.73 -0.12 -15.35
N PRO A 137 -10.73 -0.96 -15.68
CA PRO A 137 -10.81 -2.40 -15.47
C PRO A 137 -10.91 -2.73 -13.99
N SER A 138 -11.47 -3.90 -13.70
CA SER A 138 -11.41 -4.46 -12.35
C SER A 138 -9.99 -4.94 -12.07
N VAL A 139 -9.51 -4.63 -10.86
CA VAL A 139 -8.19 -5.01 -10.36
C VAL A 139 -8.39 -5.66 -9.00
N THR A 140 -7.67 -6.76 -8.78
CA THR A 140 -7.60 -7.38 -7.46
C THR A 140 -6.25 -7.10 -6.84
N VAL A 141 -6.26 -6.64 -5.59
CA VAL A 141 -5.07 -6.46 -4.76
C VAL A 141 -5.04 -7.60 -3.74
N ASN A 142 -3.99 -8.40 -3.81
CA ASN A 142 -3.77 -9.56 -2.96
C ASN A 142 -2.61 -9.27 -2.02
N LYS A 143 -2.77 -9.63 -0.75
CA LYS A 143 -1.69 -9.63 0.24
C LYS A 143 -1.54 -11.05 0.80
N ILE A 144 -0.36 -11.62 0.71
CA ILE A 144 0.00 -12.88 1.37
C ILE A 144 1.13 -12.59 2.34
N GLN A 145 1.00 -13.05 3.58
CA GLN A 145 2.05 -12.97 4.59
C GLN A 145 2.36 -14.38 5.06
N VAL A 146 3.65 -14.72 5.14
CA VAL A 146 4.13 -16.02 5.60
C VAL A 146 5.16 -15.77 6.68
N GLY A 147 4.88 -16.27 7.89
CA GLY A 147 5.83 -16.34 9.00
C GLY A 147 6.53 -17.69 8.97
N LEU A 148 7.85 -17.65 8.81
CA LEU A 148 8.73 -18.80 8.71
C LEU A 148 9.68 -18.88 9.90
N LEU A 149 10.13 -20.09 10.22
CA LEU A 149 11.24 -20.28 11.17
C LEU A 149 12.54 -19.65 10.63
N ALA A 150 13.34 -19.04 11.50
CA ALA A 150 14.60 -18.40 11.13
C ALA A 150 15.69 -19.36 10.62
N ALA A 151 15.49 -20.67 10.78
CA ALA A 151 16.26 -21.71 10.11
C ALA A 151 16.24 -21.54 8.57
N ALA A 152 15.26 -20.82 8.03
CA ALA A 152 15.17 -20.41 6.62
C ALA A 152 16.22 -19.34 6.21
N ARG A 153 17.49 -19.49 6.63
CA ARG A 153 18.58 -18.59 6.22
C ARG A 153 18.82 -18.66 4.71
N GLU A 154 18.61 -19.82 4.10
CA GLU A 154 18.67 -20.01 2.65
C GLU A 154 17.62 -19.18 1.92
N LEU A 155 16.39 -19.13 2.44
CA LEU A 155 15.32 -18.30 1.88
C LEU A 155 15.70 -16.81 1.88
N LYS A 156 16.30 -16.30 2.97
CA LYS A 156 16.78 -14.91 3.02
C LYS A 156 17.83 -14.63 1.94
N ALA A 157 18.80 -15.53 1.79
CA ALA A 157 19.81 -15.40 0.75
C ALA A 157 19.20 -15.43 -0.66
N ASP A 158 18.19 -16.28 -0.89
CA ASP A 158 17.45 -16.33 -2.15
C ASP A 158 16.69 -15.03 -2.42
N LEU A 159 16.00 -14.46 -1.41
CA LEU A 159 15.30 -13.17 -1.53
C LEU A 159 16.28 -12.01 -1.80
N ASP A 160 17.42 -11.98 -1.11
CA ASP A 160 18.47 -10.98 -1.34
C ASP A 160 19.03 -11.08 -2.78
N ARG A 161 19.26 -12.31 -3.27
CA ARG A 161 19.69 -12.56 -4.66
C ARG A 161 18.64 -12.10 -5.67
N ILE A 162 17.37 -12.42 -5.44
CA ILE A 162 16.26 -11.98 -6.29
C ILE A 162 16.20 -10.45 -6.29
N ALA A 163 16.40 -9.80 -5.15
CA ALA A 163 16.42 -8.34 -5.05
C ALA A 163 17.59 -7.72 -5.83
N GLN A 164 18.78 -8.30 -5.77
CA GLN A 164 19.97 -7.76 -6.45
C GLN A 164 19.92 -7.95 -7.98
N THR A 165 19.35 -9.05 -8.46
CA THR A 165 19.37 -9.44 -9.88
C THR A 165 18.06 -9.21 -10.62
N GLY A 166 16.95 -9.06 -9.88
CA GLY A 166 15.60 -9.00 -10.44
C GLY A 166 15.36 -7.73 -11.23
N ASN A 167 14.76 -7.84 -12.43
CA ASN A 167 14.32 -6.69 -13.20
C ASN A 167 12.95 -6.19 -12.71
N THR A 168 12.91 -5.04 -12.04
CA THR A 168 11.69 -4.45 -11.47
C THR A 168 11.15 -3.25 -12.28
N ALA A 169 11.78 -2.91 -13.41
CA ALA A 169 11.36 -1.81 -14.26
C ALA A 169 10.37 -2.24 -15.37
N SER A 170 10.29 -3.53 -15.68
CA SER A 170 9.35 -4.09 -16.66
C SER A 170 8.34 -5.04 -16.02
N THR A 171 7.15 -5.17 -16.61
CA THR A 171 6.12 -6.11 -16.14
C THR A 171 6.55 -7.57 -16.29
N THR A 172 7.29 -7.90 -17.35
CA THR A 172 7.89 -9.23 -17.55
C THR A 172 8.94 -9.55 -16.49
N GLY A 173 9.75 -8.56 -16.12
CA GLY A 173 10.72 -8.69 -15.03
C GLY A 173 10.05 -8.87 -13.68
N LEU A 174 8.99 -8.11 -13.39
CA LEU A 174 8.20 -8.26 -12.16
C LEU A 174 7.52 -9.62 -12.07
N ALA A 175 7.00 -10.15 -13.18
CA ALA A 175 6.45 -11.50 -13.21
C ALA A 175 7.52 -12.56 -12.89
N LYS A 176 8.74 -12.38 -13.40
CA LYS A 176 9.88 -13.24 -13.04
C LYS A 176 10.24 -13.14 -11.56
N VAL A 177 10.28 -11.93 -11.00
CA VAL A 177 10.50 -11.72 -9.54
C VAL A 177 9.42 -12.42 -8.72
N LEU A 178 8.15 -12.29 -9.12
CA LEU A 178 7.02 -12.95 -8.46
C LEU A 178 7.18 -14.47 -8.49
N GLN A 179 7.51 -15.03 -9.64
CA GLN A 179 7.73 -16.47 -9.82
C GLN A 179 8.91 -16.98 -9.00
N GLU A 180 10.06 -16.29 -9.02
CA GLU A 180 11.24 -16.68 -8.23
C GLU A 180 10.95 -16.60 -6.73
N THR A 181 10.25 -15.55 -6.28
CA THR A 181 9.86 -15.39 -4.86
C THR A 181 8.91 -16.50 -4.41
N ASN A 182 7.87 -16.79 -5.21
CA ASN A 182 6.95 -17.88 -4.89
C ASN A 182 7.63 -19.24 -4.92
N LEU A 183 8.52 -19.48 -5.88
CA LEU A 183 9.28 -20.73 -5.94
C LEU A 183 10.20 -20.88 -4.72
N ALA A 184 10.86 -19.81 -4.27
CA ALA A 184 11.69 -19.83 -3.06
C ALA A 184 10.86 -20.20 -1.82
N LEU A 185 9.65 -19.64 -1.68
CA LEU A 185 8.72 -20.01 -0.60
C LEU A 185 8.24 -21.46 -0.70
N LEU A 186 7.92 -21.93 -1.91
CA LEU A 186 7.41 -23.28 -2.15
C LEU A 186 8.46 -24.38 -2.01
N ARG A 187 9.75 -24.04 -2.09
CA ARG A 187 10.89 -24.95 -1.86
C ARG A 187 11.12 -25.26 -0.39
N HIS A 188 10.65 -24.39 0.51
CA HIS A 188 10.87 -24.52 1.95
C HIS A 188 9.55 -24.57 2.76
N PRO A 189 8.62 -25.48 2.44
CA PRO A 189 7.38 -25.59 3.19
C PRO A 189 7.58 -26.02 4.64
N GLU A 190 8.67 -26.73 4.95
CA GLU A 190 9.03 -27.18 6.29
C GLU A 190 9.25 -26.03 7.29
N TYR A 191 9.46 -24.81 6.80
CA TYR A 191 9.64 -23.64 7.64
C TYR A 191 8.36 -22.82 7.82
N TRP A 192 7.26 -23.14 7.14
CA TRP A 192 5.99 -22.42 7.33
C TRP A 192 5.43 -22.69 8.73
N VAL A 193 5.09 -21.63 9.45
CA VAL A 193 4.47 -21.73 10.78
C VAL A 193 3.22 -20.87 10.86
N TYR A 194 3.29 -19.68 10.27
CA TYR A 194 2.17 -18.75 10.27
C TYR A 194 1.87 -18.26 8.87
N ALA A 195 0.61 -18.01 8.57
CA ALA A 195 0.23 -17.39 7.31
C ALA A 195 -1.05 -16.57 7.40
N SER A 196 -1.20 -15.65 6.46
CA SER A 196 -2.43 -14.93 6.19
C SER A 196 -2.53 -14.59 4.70
N ALA A 197 -3.75 -14.53 4.19
CA ALA A 197 -4.04 -14.05 2.85
C ALA A 197 -5.29 -13.18 2.86
N ASP A 198 -5.19 -12.04 2.20
CA ASP A 198 -6.27 -11.09 1.98
C ASP A 198 -6.39 -10.80 0.48
N SER A 199 -7.62 -10.71 -0.01
CA SER A 199 -7.93 -10.36 -1.40
C SER A 199 -9.01 -9.29 -1.44
N GLU A 200 -8.74 -8.20 -2.14
CA GLU A 200 -9.71 -7.12 -2.33
C GLU A 200 -9.82 -6.75 -3.81
N GLN A 201 -11.03 -6.89 -4.36
CA GLN A 201 -11.32 -6.52 -5.74
C GLN A 201 -11.90 -5.11 -5.78
N THR A 202 -11.33 -4.25 -6.60
CA THR A 202 -11.77 -2.86 -6.74
C THR A 202 -11.50 -2.34 -8.16
N ARG A 203 -11.69 -1.04 -8.37
CA ARG A 203 -11.41 -0.35 -9.64
C ARG A 203 -9.95 0.11 -9.67
N LEU A 204 -9.37 0.26 -10.86
CA LEU A 204 -7.95 0.59 -11.06
C LEU A 204 -7.42 1.70 -10.12
N ALA A 205 -8.10 2.84 -10.05
CA ALA A 205 -7.67 3.97 -9.22
C ALA A 205 -7.71 3.66 -7.71
N ALA A 206 -8.75 2.97 -7.24
CA ALA A 206 -8.86 2.55 -5.85
C ALA A 206 -7.87 1.42 -5.53
N ALA A 207 -7.55 0.56 -6.49
CA ALA A 207 -6.56 -0.50 -6.35
C ALA A 207 -5.15 0.06 -6.16
N GLU A 208 -4.77 1.10 -6.91
CA GLU A 208 -3.50 1.79 -6.73
C GLU A 208 -3.37 2.36 -5.30
N ALA A 209 -4.41 3.06 -4.83
CA ALA A 209 -4.43 3.60 -3.48
C ALA A 209 -4.33 2.49 -2.42
N LYS A 210 -5.08 1.39 -2.59
CA LYS A 210 -5.04 0.24 -1.68
C LYS A 210 -3.66 -0.44 -1.66
N PHE A 211 -3.07 -0.67 -2.83
CA PHE A 211 -1.75 -1.26 -2.96
C PHE A 211 -0.70 -0.40 -2.25
N ASN A 212 -0.68 0.91 -2.52
CA ASN A 212 0.24 1.84 -1.87
C ASN A 212 0.05 1.89 -0.35
N HIS A 213 -1.21 1.88 0.12
CA HIS A 213 -1.52 1.82 1.54
C HIS A 213 -0.97 0.54 2.20
N LEU A 214 -1.20 -0.63 1.59
CA LEU A 214 -0.68 -1.90 2.10
C LEU A 214 0.86 -1.91 2.11
N ALA A 215 1.49 -1.49 1.01
CA ALA A 215 2.94 -1.38 0.93
C ALA A 215 3.51 -0.47 2.02
N LEU A 216 2.93 0.72 2.24
CA LEU A 216 3.36 1.64 3.30
C LEU A 216 3.11 1.09 4.70
N THR A 217 2.00 0.40 4.94
CA THR A 217 1.66 -0.21 6.23
C THR A 217 2.63 -1.32 6.60
N GLU A 218 3.07 -2.10 5.64
CA GLU A 218 4.05 -3.16 5.89
C GLU A 218 5.46 -2.58 6.05
N ARG A 219 5.82 -1.57 5.25
CA ARG A 219 7.12 -0.88 5.36
C ARG A 219 7.27 -0.08 6.65
N SER A 220 6.20 0.46 7.22
CA SER A 220 6.28 1.21 8.49
C SER A 220 6.69 0.34 9.68
N LYS A 221 6.65 -0.99 9.53
CA LYS A 221 7.14 -1.95 10.53
C LYS A 221 8.67 -2.05 10.53
N PHE A 222 9.34 -1.57 9.48
CA PHE A 222 10.79 -1.60 9.36
C PHE A 222 11.39 -0.44 10.14
N GLN A 223 12.45 -0.71 10.90
CA GLN A 223 13.26 0.35 11.51
C GLN A 223 14.30 0.88 10.51
N ALA A 224 14.85 -0.02 9.69
CA ALA A 224 15.82 0.32 8.66
C ALA A 224 15.58 -0.55 7.42
N GLU A 225 15.50 0.09 6.25
CA GLU A 225 15.45 -0.60 4.96
C GLU A 225 16.89 -0.81 4.46
N THR A 226 17.39 -2.05 4.58
CA THR A 226 18.81 -2.38 4.35
C THR A 226 19.09 -2.87 2.94
N LEU A 227 18.09 -3.42 2.25
CA LEU A 227 18.20 -3.83 0.86
C LEU A 227 16.90 -3.51 0.15
N SER A 228 16.96 -2.71 -0.90
CA SER A 228 15.79 -2.39 -1.70
C SER A 228 16.09 -2.37 -3.19
N ASN A 229 15.14 -2.86 -3.99
CA ASN A 229 15.15 -2.73 -5.45
C ASN A 229 13.81 -2.19 -5.92
N VAL A 230 13.77 -0.92 -6.30
CA VAL A 230 12.55 -0.27 -6.81
C VAL A 230 12.76 0.19 -8.23
N LYS A 231 11.99 -0.34 -9.19
CA LYS A 231 12.08 0.09 -10.60
C LYS A 231 13.53 0.14 -11.11
N GLN A 232 14.32 -0.88 -10.77
CA GLN A 232 15.75 -1.04 -11.06
C GLN A 232 16.70 -0.08 -10.33
N GLN A 233 16.23 0.57 -9.28
CA GLN A 233 17.09 1.32 -8.35
C GLN A 233 17.41 0.43 -7.16
N LEU A 234 18.60 -0.17 -7.19
CA LEU A 234 19.13 -0.94 -6.07
C LEU A 234 19.71 0.02 -5.03
N GLN A 235 19.26 -0.11 -3.78
CA GLN A 235 19.85 0.57 -2.63
C GLN A 235 20.23 -0.48 -1.59
N THR A 236 21.44 -0.38 -1.09
CA THR A 236 21.93 -1.22 0.00
C THR A 236 22.43 -0.30 1.10
N ALA A 237 21.87 -0.44 2.30
CA ALA A 237 22.30 0.28 3.48
C ALA A 237 22.80 -0.71 4.53
N THR A 238 23.99 -0.45 5.06
CA THR A 238 24.50 -1.21 6.20
C THR A 238 23.83 -0.68 7.46
N SER A 239 22.94 -1.47 8.07
CA SER A 239 22.38 -1.15 9.38
C SER A 239 23.33 -1.64 10.48
N THR A 240 23.71 -0.76 11.39
CA THR A 240 24.42 -1.12 12.64
C THR A 240 23.49 -1.70 13.69
N LEU A 241 22.18 -1.77 13.39
CA LEU A 241 21.17 -2.29 14.32
C LEU A 241 21.18 -3.83 14.36
N ALA A 242 21.87 -4.52 13.45
CA ALA A 242 22.02 -5.98 13.53
C ALA A 242 22.64 -6.35 14.87
N THR A 243 21.84 -6.91 15.78
CA THR A 243 22.26 -7.23 17.13
C THR A 243 23.38 -8.27 17.08
N THR A 244 24.60 -7.86 17.39
CA THR A 244 25.72 -8.77 17.66
C THR A 244 25.49 -9.44 19.01
N THR A 245 24.69 -10.47 19.04
CA THR A 245 24.78 -11.50 20.08
C THR A 245 25.32 -12.76 19.41
N GLU A 246 26.64 -12.82 19.28
CA GLU A 246 27.42 -14.03 19.02
C GLU A 246 27.40 -14.98 20.24
N ASP A 247 26.25 -15.20 20.87
CA ASP A 247 26.10 -16.34 21.78
C ASP A 247 25.52 -17.50 20.96
N ALA A 248 26.41 -18.14 20.20
CA ALA A 248 26.16 -19.33 19.40
C ALA A 248 25.79 -20.59 20.22
N LEU A 249 25.38 -20.43 21.49
CA LEU A 249 25.12 -21.53 22.42
C LEU A 249 23.66 -21.61 22.91
N THR A 250 22.81 -20.65 22.59
CA THR A 250 21.36 -20.77 22.82
C THR A 250 20.58 -20.09 21.71
N GLN A 251 20.40 -20.80 20.60
CA GLN A 251 19.36 -20.43 19.65
C GLN A 251 18.02 -20.58 20.39
N ALA A 252 17.46 -19.47 20.83
CA ALA A 252 16.22 -19.48 21.58
C ALA A 252 15.11 -20.12 20.70
N PRO A 253 14.26 -20.99 21.26
CA PRO A 253 13.14 -21.55 20.51
C PRO A 253 12.19 -20.41 20.12
N GLY A 254 11.96 -20.22 18.81
CA GLY A 254 11.00 -19.22 18.29
C GLY A 254 11.60 -17.99 17.62
N GLU A 255 12.64 -18.18 16.81
CA GLU A 255 13.12 -17.16 15.87
C GLU A 255 12.36 -17.24 14.54
N TYR A 256 11.89 -16.10 14.02
CA TYR A 256 11.04 -16.04 12.83
C TYR A 256 11.51 -15.01 11.80
N ILE A 257 11.08 -15.24 10.56
CA ILE A 257 11.19 -14.32 9.43
C ILE A 257 9.79 -14.20 8.83
N VAL A 258 9.38 -12.99 8.46
CA VAL A 258 8.13 -12.76 7.74
C VAL A 258 8.43 -12.37 6.31
N VAL A 259 7.77 -13.02 5.37
CA VAL A 259 7.73 -12.64 3.96
C VAL A 259 6.33 -12.14 3.64
N THR A 260 6.21 -10.92 3.11
CA THR A 260 4.95 -10.34 2.67
C THR A 260 5.00 -10.06 1.17
N LEU A 261 4.01 -10.57 0.44
CA LEU A 261 3.77 -10.28 -0.96
C LEU A 261 2.51 -9.43 -1.08
N VAL A 262 2.61 -8.28 -1.74
CA VAL A 262 1.47 -7.50 -2.18
C VAL A 262 1.47 -7.50 -3.71
N VAL A 263 0.37 -7.97 -4.30
CA VAL A 263 0.28 -8.17 -5.75
C VAL A 263 -1.00 -7.52 -6.26
N ALA A 264 -0.87 -6.60 -7.20
CA ALA A 264 -2.00 -6.03 -7.91
C ALA A 264 -2.07 -6.62 -9.32
N SER A 265 -3.18 -7.28 -9.64
CA SER A 265 -3.42 -7.89 -10.95
C SER A 265 -4.77 -7.50 -11.52
N GLN A 266 -4.83 -7.30 -12.83
CA GLN A 266 -6.09 -7.08 -13.54
C GLN A 266 -6.95 -8.34 -13.52
N GLY A 267 -8.26 -8.16 -13.36
CA GLY A 267 -9.23 -9.26 -13.27
C GLY A 267 -9.56 -9.64 -11.82
N GLN A 268 -10.27 -10.76 -11.68
CA GLN A 268 -10.70 -11.30 -10.40
C GLN A 268 -9.76 -12.44 -9.98
N LEU A 269 -9.13 -12.32 -8.82
CA LEU A 269 -8.28 -13.36 -8.24
C LEU A 269 -8.51 -13.45 -6.73
N LYS A 270 -9.43 -14.32 -6.31
CA LYS A 270 -9.75 -14.50 -4.89
C LYS A 270 -8.89 -15.61 -4.29
N LEU A 271 -8.09 -15.27 -3.29
CA LEU A 271 -7.28 -16.23 -2.55
C LEU A 271 -8.13 -17.03 -1.55
N PRO A 272 -7.76 -18.29 -1.26
CA PRO A 272 -8.40 -19.07 -0.21
C PRO A 272 -8.11 -18.47 1.18
N ALA A 273 -9.02 -18.71 2.13
CA ALA A 273 -8.73 -18.45 3.52
C ALA A 273 -7.70 -19.47 4.01
N ILE A 274 -6.54 -19.01 4.47
CA ILE A 274 -5.47 -19.91 4.88
C ILE A 274 -5.76 -20.50 6.26
N LYS A 275 -5.88 -21.83 6.31
CA LYS A 275 -6.06 -22.61 7.54
C LYS A 275 -5.08 -23.79 7.66
N SER A 276 -4.31 -24.05 6.62
CA SER A 276 -3.37 -25.15 6.49
C SER A 276 -2.28 -24.83 5.48
N ASP A 277 -1.19 -25.61 5.51
CA ASP A 277 -0.13 -25.55 4.49
C ASP A 277 -0.65 -25.76 3.06
N GLN A 278 -1.67 -26.59 2.88
CA GLN A 278 -2.26 -26.84 1.57
C GLN A 278 -2.95 -25.57 1.04
N ASP A 279 -3.64 -24.82 1.90
CA ASP A 279 -4.29 -23.56 1.52
C ASP A 279 -3.25 -22.48 1.17
N LEU A 280 -2.17 -22.39 1.95
CA LEU A 280 -1.06 -21.47 1.65
C LEU A 280 -0.41 -21.82 0.31
N ARG A 281 -0.13 -23.11 0.07
CA ARG A 281 0.41 -23.59 -1.20
C ARG A 281 -0.50 -23.25 -2.37
N GLN A 282 -1.81 -23.42 -2.20
CA GLN A 282 -2.80 -23.03 -3.21
C GLN A 282 -2.77 -21.51 -3.47
N ALA A 283 -2.72 -20.68 -2.43
CA ALA A 283 -2.65 -19.23 -2.56
C ALA A 283 -1.35 -18.78 -3.30
N LEU A 284 -0.20 -19.35 -2.93
CA LEU A 284 1.08 -19.08 -3.58
C LEU A 284 1.07 -19.52 -5.06
N ASN A 285 0.51 -20.69 -5.37
CA ASN A 285 0.35 -21.15 -6.75
C ASN A 285 -0.55 -20.22 -7.57
N GLN A 286 -1.69 -19.79 -7.01
CA GLN A 286 -2.61 -18.86 -7.67
C GLN A 286 -1.91 -17.53 -8.00
N VAL A 287 -1.20 -16.93 -7.04
CA VAL A 287 -0.45 -15.70 -7.26
C VAL A 287 0.72 -15.91 -8.23
N GLY A 288 1.43 -17.04 -8.14
CA GLY A 288 2.58 -17.35 -9.00
C GLY A 288 2.20 -17.60 -10.46
N SER A 289 0.93 -17.92 -10.71
CA SER A 289 0.38 -18.16 -12.05
C SER A 289 -0.07 -16.88 -12.77
N ILE A 290 0.01 -15.71 -12.13
CA ILE A 290 -0.37 -14.43 -12.74
C ILE A 290 0.56 -14.15 -13.92
N ALA A 291 -0.01 -14.03 -15.12
CA ALA A 291 0.73 -13.68 -16.32
C ALA A 291 1.20 -12.22 -16.30
N SER A 292 2.31 -11.93 -16.98
CA SER A 292 2.97 -10.61 -16.94
C SER A 292 2.13 -9.47 -17.50
N ASP A 293 1.19 -9.76 -18.38
CA ASP A 293 0.24 -8.80 -18.97
C ASP A 293 -0.91 -8.45 -18.01
N HIS A 294 -1.23 -9.34 -17.07
CA HIS A 294 -2.21 -9.10 -16.01
C HIS A 294 -1.59 -8.51 -14.73
N LEU A 295 -0.27 -8.62 -14.54
CA LEU A 295 0.44 -8.07 -13.38
C LEU A 295 0.63 -6.55 -13.50
N LEU A 296 0.01 -5.78 -12.61
CA LEU A 296 0.09 -4.32 -12.61
C LEU A 296 1.20 -3.80 -11.68
N ALA A 297 1.30 -4.37 -10.48
CA ALA A 297 2.30 -4.00 -9.49
C ALA A 297 2.61 -5.17 -8.54
N LEU A 298 3.83 -5.14 -8.01
CA LEU A 298 4.35 -6.12 -7.07
C LEU A 298 5.17 -5.42 -6.00
N GLU A 299 4.90 -5.77 -4.75
CA GLU A 299 5.75 -5.46 -3.59
C GLU A 299 6.09 -6.78 -2.90
N VAL A 300 7.38 -7.07 -2.74
CA VAL A 300 7.89 -8.17 -1.92
C VAL A 300 8.68 -7.56 -0.78
N LEU A 301 8.37 -7.97 0.44
CA LEU A 301 8.93 -7.44 1.68
C LEU A 301 9.36 -8.62 2.53
N TRP A 302 10.54 -8.57 3.15
CA TRP A 302 10.95 -9.56 4.14
C TRP A 302 11.64 -8.94 5.33
N THR A 303 11.39 -9.52 6.50
CA THR A 303 11.88 -9.00 7.79
C THR A 303 12.09 -10.15 8.78
N PRO A 304 13.26 -10.24 9.44
CA PRO A 304 14.40 -9.36 9.27
C PRO A 304 15.24 -9.71 8.04
N GLN A 305 15.87 -8.70 7.43
CA GLN A 305 16.72 -8.87 6.25
C GLN A 305 18.15 -9.27 6.61
N ALA A 306 18.75 -8.64 7.64
CA ALA A 306 20.14 -8.88 8.00
C ALA A 306 20.39 -10.33 8.45
N LYS A 307 21.52 -10.93 8.06
CA LYS A 307 21.79 -12.37 8.21
C LYS A 307 21.66 -12.91 9.65
N ASN A 308 22.03 -12.09 10.64
CA ASN A 308 22.06 -12.46 12.06
C ASN A 308 20.86 -11.91 12.85
N ASP A 309 19.82 -11.48 12.13
CA ASP A 309 18.66 -10.80 12.69
C ASP A 309 17.41 -11.67 12.52
N THR A 310 16.62 -11.80 13.59
CA THR A 310 15.45 -12.67 13.71
C THR A 310 14.37 -12.01 14.56
N LEU A 311 13.10 -12.36 14.30
CA LEU A 311 11.98 -11.91 15.13
C LEU A 311 11.69 -12.94 16.22
N SER A 312 11.46 -12.49 17.45
CA SER A 312 10.88 -13.33 18.48
C SER A 312 9.42 -13.67 18.18
N ALA A 313 8.86 -14.69 18.84
CA ALA A 313 7.43 -15.01 18.75
C ALA A 313 6.54 -13.82 19.14
N ASP A 314 6.89 -13.11 20.21
CA ASP A 314 6.13 -11.96 20.72
C ASP A 314 6.20 -10.79 19.74
N ASP A 315 7.38 -10.52 19.15
CA ASP A 315 7.54 -9.50 18.11
C ASP A 315 6.72 -9.80 16.87
N LEU A 316 6.71 -11.06 16.44
CA LEU A 316 5.94 -11.54 15.30
C LEU A 316 4.45 -11.28 15.52
N LEU A 317 3.90 -11.73 16.64
CA LEU A 317 2.47 -11.59 16.94
C LEU A 317 2.07 -10.13 17.17
N ALA A 318 2.94 -9.32 17.76
CA ALA A 318 2.70 -7.89 17.94
C ALA A 318 2.70 -7.12 16.60
N ALA A 319 3.60 -7.45 15.68
CA ALA A 319 3.75 -6.76 14.40
C ALA A 319 2.80 -7.26 13.31
N TYR A 320 2.35 -8.52 13.43
CA TYR A 320 1.54 -9.21 12.44
C TYR A 320 0.36 -9.93 13.11
N PRO A 321 -0.60 -9.20 13.72
CA PRO A 321 -1.69 -9.79 14.49
C PRO A 321 -2.69 -10.62 13.65
N HIS A 322 -2.62 -10.51 12.32
CA HIS A 322 -3.48 -11.27 11.40
C HIS A 322 -2.93 -12.62 10.98
N LEU A 323 -1.65 -12.89 11.30
CA LEU A 323 -1.03 -14.18 11.03
C LEU A 323 -1.69 -15.27 11.88
N LYS A 324 -1.98 -16.41 11.26
CA LYS A 324 -2.56 -17.58 11.91
C LYS A 324 -1.62 -18.75 11.78
N MET A 325 -1.52 -19.56 12.82
CA MET A 325 -0.75 -20.80 12.78
C MET A 325 -1.40 -21.77 11.77
N ILE A 326 -0.59 -22.46 10.99
CA ILE A 326 -1.04 -23.40 9.94
C ILE A 326 -0.43 -24.79 10.09
#